data_AF-A0A4U5R1T0-F1
#
_entry.id   AF-A0A4U5R1T0-F1
#
_cell.length_a   1.000
_cell.length_b   1.000
_cell.length_c   1.000
_cell.angle_alpha   90.00
_cell.angle_beta   90.00
_cell.angle_gamma   90.00
#
_symmetry.space_group_name_H-M   'P 1'
#
loop_
_entity.id
_entity.type
_entity.pdbx_description
1 polymer ?
#
loop_
_entity_poly.entity_id
_entity_poly.type
_entity_poly.pdbx_seq_one_letter_code
_entity_poly.pdbx_strand_id
1 'polypeptide(L)'
;MSPKSLLRHKLCKSNLSEFDGHPGFGKQGTKFKQLIKDHSDLEEGIRRLVLCSGKVYYELDEERERVNGKDIAICRLEHLCPFPSDLVQLGLRRYPNLPYRNCQEEPMNTGAYSYIAPRLCTAMKAMGRGSWEDIKYVGRGQCTVSLDFIQVD
;
A
#
# COMPACT_ATOMS: atom_id res chain seq x y z
N MET A 1 -13.15 -5.75 1.90
CA MET A 1 -13.96 -5.23 0.77
C MET A 1 -13.84 -6.22 -0.37
N SER A 2 -14.95 -6.79 -0.83
CA SER A 2 -14.91 -7.75 -1.95
C SER A 2 -14.75 -7.00 -3.28
N PRO A 3 -13.87 -7.44 -4.18
CA PRO A 3 -13.61 -6.72 -5.41
C PRO A 3 -14.73 -6.88 -6.43
N LYS A 4 -14.91 -5.85 -7.29
CA LYS A 4 -15.77 -5.91 -8.47
C LYS A 4 -14.93 -5.93 -9.75
N SER A 5 -14.15 -4.88 -10.00
CA SER A 5 -13.30 -4.75 -11.18
C SER A 5 -12.19 -5.80 -11.24
N LEU A 6 -11.62 -6.18 -10.09
CA LEU A 6 -10.49 -7.11 -10.04
C LEU A 6 -10.84 -8.54 -10.49
N LEU A 7 -12.12 -8.92 -10.52
CA LEU A 7 -12.56 -10.25 -10.96
C LEU A 7 -12.14 -10.59 -12.39
N ARG A 8 -11.89 -9.57 -13.23
CA ARG A 8 -11.50 -9.74 -14.64
C ARG A 8 -10.22 -8.98 -14.99
N HIS A 9 -9.53 -8.43 -13.99
CA HIS A 9 -8.34 -7.63 -14.24
C HIS A 9 -7.17 -8.51 -14.68
N LYS A 10 -6.47 -8.14 -15.76
CA LYS A 10 -5.44 -8.98 -16.38
C LYS A 10 -4.28 -9.29 -15.44
N LEU A 11 -3.91 -8.32 -14.61
CA LEU A 11 -2.82 -8.42 -13.62
C LEU A 11 -3.26 -8.99 -12.27
N CYS A 12 -4.57 -9.09 -12.00
CA CYS A 12 -5.08 -9.64 -10.73
C CYS A 12 -5.24 -11.17 -10.84
N LYS A 13 -4.12 -11.86 -10.99
CA LYS A 13 -4.05 -13.32 -11.09
C LYS A 13 -2.97 -13.84 -10.14
N SER A 14 -3.19 -15.03 -9.60
CA SER A 14 -2.20 -15.74 -8.77
C SER A 14 -1.83 -17.05 -9.46
N ASN A 15 -0.57 -17.43 -9.32
CA ASN A 15 -0.10 -18.74 -9.76
C ASN A 15 -0.54 -19.84 -8.80
N LEU A 16 -0.66 -21.08 -9.28
CA LEU A 16 -1.06 -22.21 -8.43
C LEU A 16 -0.08 -22.44 -7.26
N SER A 17 1.20 -22.16 -7.48
CA SER A 17 2.24 -22.25 -6.46
C SER A 17 2.02 -21.33 -5.24
N GLU A 18 1.18 -20.31 -5.37
CA GLU A 18 0.80 -19.44 -4.26
C GLU A 18 -0.23 -20.10 -3.32
N PHE A 19 -0.78 -21.28 -3.69
CA PHE A 19 -1.81 -21.99 -2.93
C PHE A 19 -1.40 -23.40 -2.49
N ASP A 20 -0.49 -24.07 -3.21
CA ASP A 20 -0.17 -25.49 -2.97
C ASP A 20 1.14 -25.74 -2.20
N GLY A 21 1.95 -24.70 -1.99
CA GLY A 21 3.19 -24.79 -1.20
C GLY A 21 4.36 -25.43 -1.95
N HIS A 22 4.21 -25.72 -3.24
CA HIS A 22 5.33 -26.10 -4.08
C HIS A 22 6.33 -24.94 -4.20
N PRO A 23 7.65 -25.22 -4.25
CA PRO A 23 8.65 -24.19 -4.49
C PRO A 23 8.46 -23.59 -5.89
N GLY A 24 7.72 -22.49 -5.98
CA GLY A 24 7.54 -21.66 -7.18
C GLY A 24 8.24 -20.31 -7.06
N PHE A 25 7.86 -19.37 -7.94
CA PHE A 25 8.43 -18.01 -8.05
C PHE A 25 8.35 -17.14 -6.78
N GLY A 26 7.68 -17.59 -5.72
CA GLY A 26 7.50 -16.83 -4.48
C GLY A 26 8.23 -17.44 -3.28
N LYS A 27 9.14 -16.68 -2.66
CA LYS A 27 9.79 -17.03 -1.38
C LYS A 27 8.84 -17.08 -0.15
N GLN A 28 7.54 -16.88 -0.34
CA GLN A 28 6.62 -16.41 0.74
C GLN A 28 5.49 -17.37 1.11
N GLY A 29 5.37 -18.54 0.45
CA GLY A 29 4.43 -19.61 0.82
C GLY A 29 2.95 -19.27 0.61
N THR A 30 2.07 -20.12 1.16
CA THR A 30 0.61 -20.15 0.94
C THR A 30 -0.23 -19.42 1.99
N LYS A 31 0.41 -18.67 2.88
CA LYS A 31 -0.26 -17.98 3.99
C LYS A 31 -0.82 -16.63 3.54
N PHE A 32 -1.91 -16.20 4.17
CA PHE A 32 -2.44 -14.85 3.97
C PHE A 32 -1.38 -13.80 4.32
N LYS A 33 -1.16 -12.86 3.39
CA LYS A 33 -0.18 -11.79 3.52
C LYS A 33 -0.87 -10.52 4.00
N GLN A 34 -0.67 -10.18 5.26
CA GLN A 34 -1.27 -8.97 5.85
C GLN A 34 -0.70 -7.67 5.22
N LEU A 35 0.56 -7.72 4.80
CA LEU A 35 1.25 -6.65 4.07
C LEU A 35 2.00 -7.28 2.90
N ILE A 36 1.73 -6.82 1.68
CA ILE A 36 2.49 -7.19 0.48
C ILE A 36 3.43 -6.04 0.16
N LYS A 37 4.73 -6.34 0.14
CA LYS A 37 5.78 -5.36 -0.17
C LYS A 37 5.81 -5.07 -1.67
N ASP A 38 6.41 -3.95 -2.03
CA ASP A 38 6.72 -3.66 -3.43
C ASP A 38 7.54 -4.79 -4.05
N HIS A 39 7.26 -5.10 -5.31
CA HIS A 39 7.88 -6.21 -6.04
C HIS A 39 9.22 -5.83 -6.70
N SER A 40 9.60 -4.56 -6.71
CA SER A 40 10.91 -4.16 -7.21
C SER A 40 12.01 -4.64 -6.25
N ASP A 41 13.08 -5.19 -6.83
CA ASP A 41 14.30 -5.56 -6.10
C ASP A 41 15.14 -4.32 -5.72
N LEU A 42 14.68 -3.12 -6.08
CA LEU A 42 15.37 -1.86 -5.86
C LEU A 42 14.95 -1.27 -4.51
N GLU A 43 15.76 -1.52 -3.48
CA GLU A 43 15.68 -0.77 -2.23
C GLU A 43 16.40 0.58 -2.35
N GLU A 44 17.48 0.61 -3.14
CA GLU A 44 18.31 1.80 -3.35
C GLU A 44 17.69 2.73 -4.40
N GLY A 45 17.70 4.03 -4.13
CA GLY A 45 17.15 5.06 -5.03
C GLY A 45 15.64 5.30 -4.89
N ILE A 46 14.93 4.57 -4.03
CA ILE A 46 13.53 4.87 -3.72
C ILE A 46 13.44 6.21 -2.98
N ARG A 47 12.60 7.11 -3.48
CA ARG A 47 12.33 8.44 -2.91
C ARG A 47 10.90 8.62 -2.44
N ARG A 48 10.00 7.70 -2.81
CA ARG A 48 8.58 7.75 -2.46
C ARG A 48 8.08 6.37 -2.06
N LEU A 49 7.52 6.29 -0.85
CA LEU A 49 6.86 5.10 -0.34
C LEU A 49 5.35 5.34 -0.29
N VAL A 50 4.62 4.57 -1.07
CA VAL A 50 3.15 4.59 -1.14
C VAL A 50 2.60 3.37 -0.44
N LEU A 51 1.56 3.56 0.37
CA LEU A 51 0.72 2.50 0.88
C LEU A 51 -0.68 2.64 0.34
N CYS A 52 -1.22 1.52 -0.07
CA CYS A 52 -2.61 1.45 -0.46
C CYS A 52 -3.25 0.15 0.03
N SER A 53 -4.56 0.05 -0.14
CA SER A 53 -5.33 -1.16 0.12
C SER A 53 -6.33 -1.35 -1.02
N GLY A 54 -6.49 -2.59 -1.47
CA GLY A 54 -7.47 -2.92 -2.49
C GLY A 54 -7.07 -2.50 -3.91
N LYS A 55 -8.07 -2.21 -4.75
CA LYS A 55 -7.89 -2.13 -6.21
C LYS A 55 -7.02 -0.99 -6.70
N VAL A 56 -6.94 0.11 -5.94
CA VAL A 56 -6.14 1.30 -6.30
C VAL A 56 -4.66 0.96 -6.50
N TYR A 57 -4.17 -0.16 -5.94
CA TYR A 57 -2.85 -0.68 -6.24
C TYR A 57 -2.59 -0.83 -7.75
N TYR A 58 -3.52 -1.44 -8.49
CA TYR A 58 -3.31 -1.73 -9.91
C TYR A 58 -3.27 -0.43 -10.73
N GLU A 59 -4.11 0.54 -10.38
CA GLU A 59 -4.11 1.87 -11.00
C GLU A 59 -2.79 2.61 -10.73
N LEU A 60 -2.26 2.52 -9.49
CA LEU A 60 -0.96 3.10 -9.13
C LEU A 60 0.23 2.40 -9.80
N ASP A 61 0.18 1.09 -9.94
CA ASP A 61 1.25 0.28 -10.53
C ASP A 61 1.35 0.54 -12.04
N GLU A 62 0.20 0.55 -12.73
CA GLU A 62 0.11 0.91 -14.15
C GLU A 62 0.62 2.34 -14.41
N GLU A 63 0.23 3.31 -13.57
CA GLU A 63 0.71 4.68 -13.68
C GLU A 63 2.22 4.78 -13.41
N ARG A 64 2.72 4.06 -12.41
CA ARG A 64 4.16 3.99 -12.11
C ARG A 64 4.95 3.45 -13.30
N GLU A 65 4.47 2.39 -13.95
CA GLU A 65 5.10 1.87 -15.18
C GLU A 65 5.05 2.91 -16.31
N ARG A 66 3.90 3.56 -16.51
CA ARG A 66 3.69 4.57 -17.56
C ARG A 66 4.65 5.75 -17.44
N VAL A 67 4.94 6.21 -16.23
CA VAL A 67 5.87 7.32 -15.96
C VAL A 67 7.31 6.86 -15.73
N ASN A 68 7.59 5.56 -15.86
CA ASN A 68 8.90 4.96 -15.57
C ASN A 68 9.41 5.30 -14.15
N GLY A 69 8.49 5.29 -13.17
CA GLY A 69 8.70 5.70 -11.78
C GLY A 69 9.48 4.69 -10.95
N LYS A 70 10.76 4.47 -11.29
CA LYS A 70 11.66 3.52 -10.62
C LYS A 70 12.02 3.91 -9.19
N ASP A 71 11.75 5.14 -8.78
CA ASP A 71 11.99 5.69 -7.45
C ASP A 71 10.76 5.61 -6.52
N ILE A 72 9.71 4.89 -6.94
CA ILE A 72 8.45 4.74 -6.22
C ILE A 72 8.23 3.28 -5.81
N ALA A 73 8.18 3.04 -4.50
CA ALA A 73 7.77 1.76 -3.92
C ALA A 73 6.29 1.82 -3.52
N ILE A 74 5.50 0.84 -3.95
CA ILE A 74 4.08 0.69 -3.64
C ILE A 74 3.89 -0.57 -2.79
N CYS A 75 3.50 -0.38 -1.54
CA CYS A 75 3.16 -1.48 -0.62
C CYS A 75 1.63 -1.59 -0.47
N ARG A 76 1.12 -2.82 -0.38
CA ARG A 76 -0.30 -3.09 -0.15
C ARG A 76 -0.54 -3.57 1.26
N LEU A 77 -1.42 -2.90 1.98
CA LEU A 77 -1.91 -3.33 3.28
C LEU A 77 -3.22 -4.11 3.08
N GLU A 78 -3.12 -5.42 3.00
CA GLU A 78 -4.27 -6.32 2.78
C GLU A 78 -5.08 -6.54 4.05
N HIS A 79 -4.45 -6.36 5.22
CA HIS A 79 -5.09 -6.50 6.52
C HIS A 79 -5.05 -5.18 7.28
N LEU A 80 -6.21 -4.53 7.39
CA LEU A 80 -6.32 -3.26 8.10
C LEU A 80 -6.44 -3.45 9.61
N CYS A 81 -7.26 -4.39 10.07
CA CYS A 81 -7.60 -4.55 11.49
C CYS A 81 -7.66 -6.03 11.91
N PRO A 82 -6.88 -6.44 12.94
CA PRO A 82 -5.93 -5.63 13.71
C PRO A 82 -4.74 -5.14 12.84
N PHE A 83 -4.28 -3.92 13.09
CA PHE A 83 -3.22 -3.29 12.30
C PHE A 83 -1.87 -4.02 12.50
N PRO A 84 -1.23 -4.51 11.43
CA PRO A 84 -0.02 -5.30 11.51
C PRO A 84 1.23 -4.42 11.70
N SER A 85 1.35 -3.81 12.89
CA SER A 85 2.42 -2.85 13.20
C SER A 85 3.82 -3.44 13.03
N ASP A 86 4.01 -4.70 13.40
CA ASP A 86 5.27 -5.45 13.25
C ASP A 86 5.71 -5.55 11.79
N LEU A 87 4.79 -5.93 10.89
CA LEU A 87 5.06 -6.05 9.46
C LEU A 87 5.28 -4.69 8.80
N VAL A 88 4.49 -3.69 9.20
CA VAL A 88 4.66 -2.31 8.71
C VAL A 88 6.02 -1.76 9.12
N GLN A 89 6.43 -1.94 10.39
CA GLN A 89 7.77 -1.54 10.85
C GLN A 89 8.88 -2.25 10.07
N LEU A 90 8.74 -3.55 9.81
CA LEU A 90 9.70 -4.29 8.98
C LEU A 90 9.78 -3.73 7.55
N GLY A 91 8.65 -3.32 6.97
CA GLY A 91 8.62 -2.63 5.68
C GLY A 91 9.30 -1.27 5.72
N LEU A 92 9.02 -0.47 6.75
CA LEU A 92 9.58 0.88 6.93
C LEU A 92 11.11 0.87 7.15
N ARG A 93 11.67 -0.20 7.72
CA ARG A 93 13.12 -0.37 7.87
C ARG A 93 13.86 -0.45 6.53
N ARG A 94 13.21 -0.93 5.46
CA ARG A 94 13.79 -0.99 4.11
C ARG A 94 13.97 0.41 3.50
N TYR A 95 13.19 1.39 3.95
CA TYR A 95 13.16 2.73 3.39
C TYR A 95 13.42 3.78 4.48
N PRO A 96 14.69 3.91 4.93
CA PRO A 96 15.06 4.90 5.94
C PRO A 96 14.75 6.32 5.44
N ASN A 97 14.30 7.17 6.35
CA ASN A 97 14.07 8.61 6.15
C ASN A 97 13.04 9.04 5.10
N LEU A 98 12.29 8.13 4.46
CA LEU A 98 11.21 8.53 3.55
C LEU A 98 9.89 8.83 4.27
N PRO A 99 9.16 9.90 3.87
CA PRO A 99 7.79 10.10 4.27
C PRO A 99 6.87 9.10 3.57
N TYR A 100 5.73 8.86 4.18
CA TYR A 100 4.76 7.88 3.77
C TYR A 100 3.56 8.52 3.09
N ARG A 101 3.13 7.97 1.96
CA ARG A 101 1.92 8.41 1.27
C ARG A 101 0.85 7.34 1.41
N ASN A 102 -0.18 7.61 2.22
CA ASN A 102 -1.35 6.73 2.27
C ASN A 102 -2.28 7.10 1.13
N CYS A 103 -2.30 6.25 0.10
CA CYS A 103 -3.11 6.42 -1.09
C CYS A 103 -4.39 5.58 -1.01
N GLN A 104 -5.53 6.22 -1.21
CA GLN A 104 -6.84 5.55 -1.27
C GLN A 104 -7.76 6.20 -2.31
N GLU A 105 -8.66 5.42 -2.89
CA GLU A 105 -9.67 5.94 -3.82
C GLU A 105 -10.82 6.63 -3.08
N GLU A 106 -11.06 6.24 -1.83
CA GLU A 106 -12.12 6.80 -1.02
C GLU A 106 -11.80 8.23 -0.56
N PRO A 107 -12.81 9.09 -0.39
CA PRO A 107 -12.69 10.41 0.23
C PRO A 107 -11.92 10.39 1.54
N MET A 108 -11.20 11.47 1.86
CA MET A 108 -10.33 11.56 3.04
C MET A 108 -11.03 11.24 4.37
N ASN A 109 -12.31 11.62 4.50
CA ASN A 109 -13.16 11.34 5.67
C ASN A 109 -13.79 9.93 5.65
N THR A 110 -13.53 9.14 4.60
CA THR A 110 -14.02 7.77 4.40
C THR A 110 -12.82 6.82 4.19
N GLY A 111 -13.08 5.52 4.07
CA GLY A 111 -12.05 4.53 3.81
C GLY A 111 -11.15 4.31 5.02
N ALA A 112 -9.89 3.96 4.77
CA ALA A 112 -8.99 3.47 5.81
C ALA A 112 -8.13 4.56 6.45
N TYR A 113 -8.01 5.75 5.84
CA TYR A 113 -7.04 6.77 6.26
C TYR A 113 -7.14 7.14 7.74
N SER A 114 -8.34 7.47 8.25
CA SER A 114 -8.55 7.86 9.65
C SER A 114 -8.22 6.73 10.65
N TYR A 115 -8.33 5.48 10.21
CA TYR A 115 -7.94 4.31 11.00
C TYR A 115 -6.42 4.06 10.93
N ILE A 116 -5.82 4.14 9.75
CA ILE A 116 -4.43 3.77 9.50
C ILE A 116 -3.45 4.85 9.97
N ALA A 117 -3.71 6.12 9.68
CA ALA A 117 -2.78 7.21 9.96
C ALA A 117 -2.31 7.28 11.45
N PRO A 118 -3.18 7.22 12.47
CA PRO A 118 -2.72 7.23 13.87
C PRO A 118 -1.91 5.99 14.26
N ARG A 119 -2.22 4.83 13.67
CA ARG A 119 -1.53 3.57 13.96
C ARG A 119 -0.17 3.52 13.28
N LEU A 120 -0.08 4.02 12.05
CA LEU A 120 1.17 4.22 11.34
C LEU A 120 2.06 5.21 12.09
N CYS A 121 1.51 6.32 12.59
CA CYS A 121 2.26 7.29 13.40
C CYS A 121 2.85 6.62 14.65
N THR A 122 2.05 5.83 15.37
CA THR A 122 2.51 5.05 16.52
C THR A 122 3.61 4.05 16.14
N ALA A 123 3.43 3.34 15.01
CA ALA A 123 4.41 2.38 14.52
C ALA A 123 5.74 3.04 14.14
N MET A 124 5.72 4.20 13.49
CA MET A 124 6.92 4.97 13.18
C MET A 124 7.63 5.44 14.46
N LYS A 125 6.88 6.02 15.41
CA LYS A 125 7.41 6.48 16.71
C LYS A 125 8.09 5.35 17.49
N ALA A 126 7.53 4.14 17.47
CA ALA A 126 8.12 2.97 18.11
C ALA A 126 9.49 2.58 17.52
N MET A 127 9.78 2.98 16.27
CA MET A 127 11.09 2.82 15.65
C MET A 127 12.03 4.01 15.90
N GLY A 128 11.64 4.98 16.71
CA GLY A 128 12.43 6.19 16.98
C GLY A 128 12.49 7.17 15.81
N ARG A 129 11.53 7.13 14.87
CA ARG A 129 11.48 8.07 13.74
C ARG A 129 10.06 8.49 13.38
N GLY A 130 9.95 9.55 12.60
CA GLY A 130 8.71 9.98 11.97
C GLY A 130 7.69 10.63 12.91
N SER A 131 6.81 11.40 12.31
CA SER A 131 5.74 12.16 12.95
C SER A 131 4.48 12.13 12.09
N TRP A 132 3.45 12.85 12.51
CA TRP A 132 2.27 13.06 11.66
C TRP A 132 2.60 13.79 10.36
N GLU A 133 3.63 14.64 10.35
CA GLU A 133 4.04 15.38 9.16
C GLU A 133 4.60 14.47 8.07
N ASP A 134 5.12 13.31 8.46
CA ASP A 134 5.64 12.28 7.56
C ASP A 134 4.54 11.41 6.95
N ILE A 135 3.28 11.53 7.41
CA ILE A 135 2.14 10.80 6.85
C ILE A 135 1.36 11.75 5.94
N LYS A 136 1.52 11.59 4.64
CA LYS A 136 0.80 12.36 3.63
C LYS A 136 -0.41 11.58 3.13
N TYR A 137 -1.58 12.21 3.16
CA TYR A 137 -2.77 11.70 2.50
C TYR A 137 -2.66 11.91 0.99
N VAL A 138 -3.06 10.91 0.21
CA VAL A 138 -3.24 11.01 -1.25
C VAL A 138 -4.57 10.34 -1.59
N GLY A 139 -5.51 11.07 -2.16
CA GLY A 139 -6.82 10.54 -2.48
C GLY A 139 -7.83 11.64 -2.66
N ARG A 140 -9.11 11.27 -2.68
CA ARG A 140 -10.22 12.22 -2.86
C ARG A 140 -10.31 13.19 -1.68
N GLY A 141 -10.60 14.46 -1.97
CA GLY A 141 -10.93 15.45 -0.95
C GLY A 141 -12.09 14.99 -0.04
N GLN A 142 -12.25 15.64 1.10
CA GLN A 142 -13.38 15.35 1.99
C GLN A 142 -14.70 15.64 1.25
N CYS A 143 -15.67 14.77 1.42
CA CYS A 143 -17.01 14.97 0.84
C CYS A 143 -18.10 14.43 1.77
N THR A 144 -19.27 15.06 1.72
CA THR A 144 -20.46 14.60 2.44
C THR A 144 -21.07 13.35 1.80
N VAL A 145 -20.91 13.22 0.49
CA VAL A 145 -21.38 12.09 -0.33
C VAL A 145 -20.25 11.59 -1.21
N SER A 146 -20.03 10.28 -1.25
CA SER A 146 -18.99 9.70 -2.10
C SER A 146 -19.38 9.84 -3.57
N LEU A 147 -18.70 10.74 -4.29
CA LEU A 147 -18.84 10.96 -5.73
C LEU A 147 -17.53 10.61 -6.45
N ASP A 148 -17.61 10.38 -7.76
CA ASP A 148 -16.67 9.52 -8.51
C ASP A 148 -15.33 10.13 -8.97
N PHE A 149 -14.90 11.30 -8.50
CA PHE A 149 -13.69 11.96 -9.05
C PHE A 149 -12.56 12.11 -8.03
N ILE A 150 -11.37 11.59 -8.39
CA ILE A 150 -10.09 11.82 -7.69
C ILE A 150 -9.54 13.17 -8.11
N GLN A 151 -9.44 14.12 -7.17
CA GLN A 151 -8.62 15.32 -7.36
C GLN A 151 -7.19 14.98 -6.99
N VAL A 152 -6.26 15.18 -7.92
CA VAL A 152 -4.81 15.11 -7.69
C VAL A 152 -4.28 16.50 -8.00
N ASP A 153 -3.80 17.20 -6.96
CA ASP A 153 -2.98 18.41 -7.11
C ASP A 153 -1.51 18.04 -7.40
#